data_AF-A0A7C5XSP3-F1
#
_entry.id   AF-A0A7C5XSP3-F1
#
_cell.length_a   1.000
_cell.length_b   1.000
_cell.length_c   1.000
_cell.angle_alpha   90.00
_cell.angle_beta   90.00
_cell.angle_gamma   90.00
#
_symmetry.space_group_name_H-M   'P 1'
#
loop_
_entity.id
_entity.type
_entity.pdbx_description
1 polymer ?
#
loop_
_entity_poly.entity_id
_entity_poly.type
_entity_poly.pdbx_seq_one_letter_code
_entity_poly.pdbx_strand_id
1 'polypeptide(L)'
;MSLLRSVVLITALAALPAMAHAAGTPEHEHRPSKLEAALEHALATGSKLSALRIEAGGKVARDVRQLTIYGRGLGIWNRERQFELDPAEVKRAIRIVLDHHLCTLPDEIGGEEEGEEEHEIDEEKERPPHRRERSEAGANPISLLRTLTITFGDLSKTVIQEAPVPEAAPLEKGLAELAELCRKPAVRGRTAHSLKEGLTLLAKGTLAPETLTLTVNAPRLRSLKDNSSQGWILRIEHGRIFAQSHDLKMGYRTLANRRLDPEEVRTLAKDLLAQHVETLPRQINVPGYLDLRIDVLSNRTQILARTYAGTPGPEAVQAAKRYAAVRNVLRSLWKSAVDPPARSPAPASTGDGTAPKS
;
A
#
# COMPACT_ATOMS: atom_id res chain seq x y z
N MET A 1 -76.51 0.96 49.81
CA MET A 1 -77.11 2.31 49.95
C MET A 1 -76.06 3.24 50.55
N SER A 2 -76.00 4.49 50.09
CA SER A 2 -75.04 5.57 50.43
C SER A 2 -73.70 5.51 49.67
N LEU A 3 -73.46 6.24 48.56
CA LEU A 3 -73.26 7.69 48.31
C LEU A 3 -72.00 8.29 48.95
N LEU A 4 -71.01 8.67 48.10
CA LEU A 4 -70.04 9.79 48.21
C LEU A 4 -69.02 9.66 47.05
N ARG A 5 -69.20 10.29 45.88
CA ARG A 5 -68.90 11.69 45.47
C ARG A 5 -67.55 12.26 45.94
N SER A 6 -66.62 12.43 44.98
CA SER A 6 -65.50 13.39 44.93
C SER A 6 -64.95 13.36 43.48
N VAL A 7 -65.31 14.31 42.60
CA VAL A 7 -64.72 15.65 42.34
C VAL A 7 -63.30 15.60 41.75
N VAL A 8 -63.28 15.63 40.40
CA VAL A 8 -62.43 16.33 39.41
C VAL A 8 -61.07 16.91 39.83
N LEU A 9 -60.01 16.55 39.08
CA LEU A 9 -59.05 17.51 38.52
C LEU A 9 -58.48 16.95 37.19
N ILE A 10 -58.93 17.50 36.05
CA ILE A 10 -58.39 17.21 34.71
C ILE A 10 -57.36 18.30 34.40
N THR A 11 -56.08 17.94 34.39
CA THR A 11 -55.00 18.82 33.96
C THR A 11 -54.84 18.70 32.44
N ALA A 12 -55.32 19.70 31.70
CA ALA A 12 -55.08 19.81 30.27
C ALA A 12 -53.63 20.27 30.03
N LEU A 13 -52.77 19.35 29.59
CA LEU A 13 -51.42 19.66 29.15
C LEU A 13 -51.47 20.06 27.67
N ALA A 14 -51.26 21.35 27.38
CA ALA A 14 -51.16 21.86 26.03
C ALA A 14 -49.86 21.36 25.37
N ALA A 15 -49.98 20.54 24.33
CA ALA A 15 -48.87 20.14 23.48
C ALA A 15 -48.49 21.31 22.55
N LEU A 16 -47.32 21.91 22.77
CA LEU A 16 -46.68 22.82 21.82
C LEU A 16 -46.14 22.00 20.63
N PRO A 17 -46.48 22.33 19.38
CA PRO A 17 -45.81 21.74 18.23
C PRO A 17 -44.39 22.31 18.15
N ALA A 18 -43.40 21.47 18.42
CA ALA A 18 -42.01 21.75 18.08
C ALA A 18 -41.90 21.85 16.55
N MET A 19 -41.91 23.09 16.05
CA MET A 19 -41.53 23.41 14.68
C MET A 19 -40.04 23.15 14.52
N ALA A 20 -39.68 21.90 14.25
CA ALA A 20 -38.36 21.52 13.79
C ALA A 20 -38.13 22.22 12.44
N HIS A 21 -37.35 23.30 12.47
CA HIS A 21 -36.71 23.82 11.26
C HIS A 21 -35.79 22.72 10.74
N ALA A 22 -36.29 21.94 9.78
CA ALA A 22 -35.45 21.19 8.88
C ALA A 22 -34.66 22.20 8.07
N ALA A 23 -33.51 22.62 8.61
CA ALA A 23 -32.45 23.22 7.81
C ALA A 23 -32.06 22.16 6.80
N GLY A 24 -32.68 22.23 5.61
CA GLY A 24 -32.28 21.44 4.46
C GLY A 24 -30.82 21.74 4.22
N THR A 25 -29.96 20.80 4.60
CA THR A 25 -28.57 20.81 4.19
C THR A 25 -28.62 20.90 2.67
N PRO A 26 -27.99 21.90 2.03
CA PRO A 26 -28.02 21.99 0.58
C PRO A 26 -27.56 20.64 0.03
N GLU A 27 -28.43 19.99 -0.74
CA GLU A 27 -28.07 18.81 -1.52
C GLU A 27 -26.97 19.27 -2.47
N HIS A 28 -25.72 19.14 -2.03
CA HIS A 28 -24.57 19.32 -2.89
C HIS A 28 -24.73 18.28 -4.00
N GLU A 29 -25.03 18.74 -5.22
CA GLU A 29 -25.08 17.88 -6.40
C GLU A 29 -23.81 17.03 -6.43
N HIS A 30 -23.97 15.74 -6.19
CA HIS A 30 -22.87 14.80 -6.18
C HIS A 30 -22.32 14.68 -7.60
N ARG A 31 -21.26 15.43 -7.89
CA ARG A 31 -20.56 15.33 -9.17
C ARG A 31 -19.55 14.19 -9.07
N PRO A 32 -19.71 13.10 -9.85
CA PRO A 32 -18.82 11.95 -9.76
C PRO A 32 -17.39 12.37 -10.10
N SER A 33 -16.44 11.85 -9.33
CA SER A 33 -15.03 12.02 -9.60
C SER A 33 -14.65 11.32 -10.92
N LYS A 34 -13.51 11.72 -11.54
CA LYS A 34 -12.98 11.01 -12.72
C LYS A 34 -12.72 9.52 -12.43
N LEU A 35 -12.37 9.20 -11.18
CA LEU A 35 -12.13 7.83 -10.75
C LEU A 35 -13.44 7.04 -10.64
N GLU A 36 -14.49 7.59 -10.04
CA GLU A 36 -15.82 6.95 -10.02
C GLU A 36 -16.35 6.69 -11.42
N ALA A 37 -16.32 7.70 -12.30
CA ALA A 37 -16.80 7.52 -13.68
C ALA A 37 -16.03 6.41 -14.42
N ALA A 38 -14.71 6.28 -14.16
CA ALA A 38 -13.90 5.20 -14.73
C ALA A 38 -14.27 3.82 -14.17
N LEU A 39 -14.56 3.73 -12.87
CA LEU A 39 -15.00 2.50 -12.21
C LEU A 39 -16.40 2.06 -12.66
N GLU A 40 -17.34 3.00 -12.79
CA GLU A 40 -18.68 2.78 -13.33
C GLU A 40 -18.62 2.24 -14.76
N HIS A 41 -17.82 2.90 -15.62
CA HIS A 41 -17.60 2.45 -16.98
C HIS A 41 -16.97 1.04 -17.04
N ALA A 42 -16.02 0.74 -16.15
CA ALA A 42 -15.42 -0.59 -16.05
C ALA A 42 -16.43 -1.66 -15.60
N LEU A 43 -17.35 -1.33 -14.69
CA LEU A 43 -18.44 -2.23 -14.30
C LEU A 43 -19.40 -2.51 -15.45
N ALA A 44 -19.79 -1.47 -16.19
CA ALA A 44 -20.74 -1.57 -17.31
C ALA A 44 -20.16 -2.38 -18.48
N THR A 45 -18.90 -2.13 -18.83
CA THR A 45 -18.27 -2.76 -20.01
C THR A 45 -17.53 -4.06 -19.68
N GLY A 46 -17.21 -4.30 -18.40
CA GLY A 46 -16.31 -5.38 -17.97
C GLY A 46 -14.85 -5.21 -18.44
N SER A 47 -14.53 -4.11 -19.12
CA SER A 47 -13.20 -3.88 -19.67
C SER A 47 -12.22 -3.41 -18.60
N LYS A 48 -10.95 -3.80 -18.73
CA LYS A 48 -9.81 -3.26 -17.96
C LYS A 48 -9.87 -3.45 -16.43
N LEU A 49 -10.64 -4.41 -15.90
CA LEU A 49 -10.66 -4.69 -14.45
C LEU A 49 -9.25 -4.96 -13.89
N SER A 50 -8.34 -5.53 -14.68
CA SER A 50 -6.94 -5.77 -14.28
C SER A 50 -6.16 -4.50 -13.91
N ALA A 51 -6.65 -3.30 -14.24
CA ALA A 51 -6.05 -2.03 -13.86
C ALA A 51 -6.46 -1.55 -12.46
N LEU A 52 -7.45 -2.19 -11.84
CA LEU A 52 -7.91 -1.88 -10.49
C LEU A 52 -6.94 -2.43 -9.44
N ARG A 53 -6.72 -1.62 -8.41
CA ARG A 53 -6.14 -2.03 -7.13
C ARG A 53 -6.82 -1.25 -6.01
N ILE A 54 -7.26 -1.94 -4.97
CA ILE A 54 -7.80 -1.36 -3.74
C ILE A 54 -6.90 -1.80 -2.59
N GLU A 55 -6.40 -0.86 -1.80
CA GLU A 55 -5.55 -1.09 -0.65
C GLU A 55 -6.17 -0.45 0.57
N ALA A 56 -6.42 -1.22 1.62
CA ALA A 56 -6.88 -0.72 2.90
C ALA A 56 -5.88 -1.09 4.00
N GLY A 57 -5.64 -0.17 4.93
CA GLY A 57 -4.72 -0.34 6.05
C GLY A 57 -5.27 0.24 7.36
N GLY A 58 -4.66 -0.12 8.49
CA GLY A 58 -5.05 0.34 9.82
C GLY A 58 -6.20 -0.47 10.40
N LYS A 59 -7.20 0.16 11.01
CA LYS A 59 -8.40 -0.49 11.58
C LYS A 59 -9.45 -0.77 10.48
N VAL A 60 -9.15 -1.66 9.53
CA VAL A 60 -10.07 -1.97 8.42
C VAL A 60 -11.33 -2.67 8.94
N ALA A 61 -11.16 -3.71 9.76
CA ALA A 61 -12.20 -4.42 10.48
C ALA A 61 -11.61 -5.06 11.74
N ARG A 62 -12.42 -5.69 12.60
CA ARG A 62 -12.00 -6.23 13.91
C ARG A 62 -10.74 -7.10 13.85
N ASP A 63 -10.56 -7.87 12.79
CA ASP A 63 -9.46 -8.82 12.56
C ASP A 63 -8.63 -8.52 11.30
N VAL A 64 -8.86 -7.36 10.67
CA VAL A 64 -8.25 -6.97 9.40
C VAL A 64 -7.45 -5.70 9.58
N ARG A 65 -6.13 -5.83 9.44
CA ARG A 65 -5.18 -4.72 9.50
C ARG A 65 -4.77 -4.22 8.13
N GLN A 66 -4.78 -5.12 7.14
CA GLN A 66 -4.46 -4.78 5.78
C GLN A 66 -5.24 -5.67 4.82
N LEU A 67 -5.80 -5.07 3.78
CA LEU A 67 -6.48 -5.77 2.70
C LEU A 67 -6.03 -5.18 1.38
N THR A 68 -5.62 -6.02 0.44
CA THR A 68 -5.35 -5.59 -0.93
C THR A 68 -6.16 -6.43 -1.91
N ILE A 69 -6.86 -5.79 -2.83
CA ILE A 69 -7.63 -6.44 -3.90
C ILE A 69 -7.10 -5.92 -5.23
N TYR A 70 -6.74 -6.84 -6.12
CA TYR A 70 -6.37 -6.52 -7.50
C TYR A 70 -7.49 -6.95 -8.42
N GLY A 71 -7.86 -6.14 -9.41
CA GLY A 71 -9.02 -6.43 -10.24
C GLY A 71 -8.87 -7.59 -11.22
N ARG A 72 -7.73 -8.29 -11.22
CA ARG A 72 -7.57 -9.61 -11.82
C ARG A 72 -8.10 -10.76 -10.94
N GLY A 73 -8.66 -10.46 -9.77
CA GLY A 73 -9.16 -11.45 -8.81
C GLY A 73 -8.12 -11.90 -7.78
N LEU A 74 -6.98 -11.22 -7.63
CA LEU A 74 -6.01 -11.55 -6.58
C LEU A 74 -6.35 -10.75 -5.31
N GLY A 75 -6.38 -11.40 -4.17
CA GLY A 75 -6.48 -10.76 -2.87
C GLY A 75 -5.29 -11.07 -1.96
N ILE A 76 -4.89 -10.10 -1.13
CA ILE A 76 -3.90 -10.29 -0.06
C ILE A 76 -4.52 -9.84 1.26
N TRP A 77 -4.58 -10.75 2.23
CA TRP A 77 -5.16 -10.55 3.55
C TRP A 77 -4.08 -10.43 4.61
N ASN A 78 -4.06 -9.32 5.37
CA ASN A 78 -3.11 -9.00 6.43
C ASN A 78 -1.63 -9.16 6.05
N ARG A 79 -1.31 -9.06 4.75
CA ARG A 79 -0.02 -9.49 4.16
C ARG A 79 0.33 -10.95 4.40
N GLU A 80 -0.45 -11.75 5.11
CA GLU A 80 -0.10 -13.12 5.51
C GLU A 80 -0.56 -14.16 4.50
N ARG A 81 -1.56 -13.80 3.69
CA ARG A 81 -2.28 -14.77 2.89
C ARG A 81 -2.70 -14.22 1.54
N GLN A 82 -2.46 -15.01 0.51
CA GLN A 82 -3.01 -14.80 -0.82
C GLN A 82 -4.32 -15.56 -0.99
N PHE A 83 -5.34 -14.93 -1.54
CA PHE A 83 -6.58 -15.60 -1.94
C PHE A 83 -7.01 -15.16 -3.34
N GLU A 84 -8.02 -15.83 -3.87
CA GLU A 84 -8.59 -15.55 -5.18
C GLU A 84 -10.04 -15.11 -5.01
N LEU A 85 -10.42 -14.10 -5.79
CA LEU A 85 -11.77 -13.61 -5.95
C LEU A 85 -12.24 -13.92 -7.36
N ASP A 86 -13.48 -14.38 -7.50
CA ASP A 86 -14.08 -14.52 -8.82
C ASP A 86 -14.35 -13.14 -9.46
N PRO A 87 -14.57 -13.06 -10.79
CA PRO A 87 -14.85 -11.79 -11.45
C PRO A 87 -16.09 -11.05 -10.92
N ALA A 88 -17.09 -11.77 -10.38
CA ALA A 88 -18.28 -11.15 -9.80
C ALA A 88 -17.96 -10.54 -8.43
N GLU A 89 -17.10 -11.15 -7.63
CA GLU A 89 -16.56 -10.62 -6.38
C GLU A 89 -15.74 -9.35 -6.61
N VAL A 90 -14.88 -9.32 -7.64
CA VAL A 90 -14.17 -8.09 -8.01
C VAL A 90 -15.15 -6.96 -8.36
N LYS A 91 -16.20 -7.27 -9.14
CA LYS A 91 -17.25 -6.27 -9.45
C LYS A 91 -18.00 -5.84 -8.20
N ARG A 92 -18.27 -6.74 -7.24
CA ARG A 92 -18.86 -6.38 -5.94
C ARG A 92 -17.95 -5.45 -5.14
N ALA A 93 -16.64 -5.67 -5.14
CA ALA A 93 -15.69 -4.77 -4.48
C ALA A 93 -15.72 -3.36 -5.08
N ILE A 94 -15.81 -3.24 -6.41
CA ILE A 94 -15.97 -1.92 -7.06
C ILE A 94 -17.32 -1.27 -6.66
N ARG A 95 -18.41 -2.03 -6.61
CA ARG A 95 -19.71 -1.50 -6.17
C ARG A 95 -19.65 -0.96 -4.75
N ILE A 96 -19.01 -1.68 -3.82
CA ILE A 96 -18.82 -1.18 -2.44
C ILE A 96 -18.06 0.17 -2.44
N VAL A 97 -17.05 0.33 -3.29
CA VAL A 97 -16.34 1.62 -3.42
C VAL A 97 -17.27 2.75 -3.89
N LEU A 98 -18.14 2.46 -4.86
CA LEU A 98 -19.08 3.44 -5.43
C LEU A 98 -20.26 3.74 -4.48
N ASP A 99 -20.87 2.72 -3.90
CA ASP A 99 -22.05 2.81 -3.03
C ASP A 99 -21.76 3.60 -1.74
N HIS A 100 -20.51 3.56 -1.26
CA HIS A 100 -20.05 4.35 -0.10
C HIS A 100 -19.35 5.66 -0.49
N HIS A 101 -19.37 6.04 -1.78
CA HIS A 101 -18.77 7.27 -2.31
C HIS A 101 -17.30 7.49 -1.90
N LEU A 102 -16.54 6.39 -1.78
CA LEU A 102 -15.20 6.41 -1.19
C LEU A 102 -14.20 7.24 -2.02
N CYS A 103 -14.48 7.45 -3.31
CA CYS A 103 -13.63 8.27 -4.18
C CYS A 103 -13.84 9.78 -3.99
N THR A 104 -14.97 10.21 -3.40
CA THR A 104 -15.27 11.63 -3.13
C THR A 104 -14.94 12.09 -1.71
N LEU A 105 -14.58 11.18 -0.80
CA LEU A 105 -14.15 11.55 0.54
C LEU A 105 -12.94 12.51 0.47
N PRO A 106 -12.75 13.42 1.43
CA PRO A 106 -11.54 14.23 1.49
C PRO A 106 -10.29 13.34 1.60
N ASP A 107 -9.15 13.82 1.11
CA ASP A 107 -7.90 13.05 1.13
C ASP A 107 -7.45 12.77 2.57
N GLU A 108 -7.70 13.69 3.48
CA GLU A 108 -7.40 13.59 4.91
C GLU A 108 -8.66 13.85 5.73
N ILE A 109 -8.92 12.99 6.71
CA ILE A 109 -10.04 13.09 7.65
C ILE A 109 -9.44 13.22 9.03
N GLY A 110 -9.60 14.41 9.59
CA GLY A 110 -9.21 14.68 10.97
C GLY A 110 -7.80 15.22 11.17
N GLY A 111 -7.12 15.65 10.10
CA GLY A 111 -6.03 16.60 10.26
C GLY A 111 -6.60 17.87 10.88
N GLU A 112 -6.00 18.34 11.97
CA GLU A 112 -6.19 19.74 12.37
C GLU A 112 -5.77 20.55 11.14
N GLU A 113 -6.70 21.29 10.53
CA GLU A 113 -6.29 22.41 9.68
C GLU A 113 -5.43 23.25 10.62
N GLU A 114 -4.09 23.14 10.49
CA GLU A 114 -3.18 24.09 11.11
C GLU A 114 -3.70 25.42 10.60
N GLY A 115 -4.47 26.09 11.46
CA GLY A 115 -4.96 27.41 11.17
C GLY A 115 -3.71 28.16 10.76
N GLU A 116 -3.71 28.67 9.55
CA GLU A 116 -2.92 29.83 9.21
C GLU A 116 -3.42 30.93 10.16
N GLU A 117 -3.04 30.85 11.44
CA GLU A 117 -2.95 31.98 12.32
C GLU A 117 -1.90 32.84 11.63
N GLU A 118 -2.38 33.71 10.74
CA GLU A 118 -1.69 34.91 10.34
C GLU A 118 -1.29 35.60 11.64
N HIS A 119 -0.10 35.24 12.13
CA HIS A 119 0.57 35.99 13.17
C HIS A 119 0.83 37.36 12.57
N GLU A 120 -0.13 38.26 12.78
CA GLU A 120 0.05 39.70 12.67
C GLU A 120 1.23 40.03 13.59
N ILE A 121 2.41 40.18 12.99
CA ILE A 121 3.64 40.55 13.70
C ILE A 121 3.46 42.01 14.10
N ASP A 122 2.93 42.23 15.31
CA ASP A 122 3.04 43.51 16.00
C ASP A 122 4.51 43.72 16.38
N GLU A 123 5.21 44.47 15.52
CA GLU A 123 6.56 44.97 15.78
C GLU A 123 6.54 46.03 16.88
N GLU A 124 6.53 45.64 18.17
CA GLU A 124 7.13 46.51 19.18
C GLU A 124 7.49 45.81 20.52
N LYS A 125 8.76 46.03 20.92
CA LYS A 125 9.36 45.96 22.27
C LYS A 125 10.15 44.71 22.69
N GLU A 126 11.46 44.81 22.40
CA GLU A 126 12.60 44.69 23.34
C GLU A 126 12.55 43.69 24.53
N ARG A 127 13.07 42.49 24.26
CA ARG A 127 14.13 41.70 24.98
C ARG A 127 13.92 41.03 26.38
N PRO A 128 14.64 39.89 26.63
CA PRO A 128 14.26 38.76 27.51
C PRO A 128 15.13 38.68 28.81
N PRO A 129 14.96 37.77 29.81
CA PRO A 129 15.10 36.29 29.72
C PRO A 129 14.22 35.44 30.69
N HIS A 130 14.31 34.11 30.59
CA HIS A 130 13.70 33.07 31.44
C HIS A 130 12.28 32.59 31.10
N ARG A 131 12.04 32.23 29.84
CA ARG A 131 10.95 31.30 29.53
C ARG A 131 11.48 29.89 29.74
N ARG A 132 11.02 29.25 30.82
CA ARG A 132 11.22 27.82 31.07
C ARG A 132 10.93 27.08 29.77
N GLU A 133 11.87 26.23 29.36
CA GLU A 133 11.65 25.15 28.41
C GLU A 133 10.53 24.28 28.97
N ARG A 134 9.27 24.69 28.71
CA ARG A 134 8.14 23.78 28.73
C ARG A 134 8.39 22.91 27.51
N SER A 135 9.07 21.80 27.75
CA SER A 135 9.14 20.69 26.82
C SER A 135 7.74 20.46 26.27
N GLU A 136 7.53 20.72 24.99
CA GLU A 136 6.43 20.21 24.17
C GLU A 136 6.61 18.68 23.97
N ALA A 137 6.92 17.99 25.08
CA ALA A 137 6.86 16.55 25.22
C ALA A 137 5.39 16.20 25.43
N GLY A 138 4.62 16.20 24.33
CA GLY A 138 3.20 15.91 24.40
C GLY A 138 2.44 16.03 23.09
N ALA A 139 3.10 16.23 21.94
CA ALA A 139 2.46 15.92 20.67
C ALA A 139 2.12 14.43 20.70
N ASN A 140 0.86 14.10 21.01
CA ASN A 140 0.35 12.76 20.84
C ASN A 140 0.72 12.35 19.41
N PRO A 141 1.47 11.26 19.21
CA PRO A 141 1.82 10.86 17.86
C PRO A 141 0.51 10.67 17.12
N ILE A 142 0.29 11.50 16.10
CA ILE A 142 -0.83 11.39 15.16
C ILE A 142 -0.89 9.91 14.77
N SER A 143 -1.90 9.22 15.27
CA SER A 143 -1.99 7.79 15.11
C SER A 143 -2.88 7.52 13.91
N LEU A 144 -2.24 7.07 12.83
CA LEU A 144 -2.92 6.65 11.61
C LEU A 144 -3.99 5.60 11.96
N LEU A 145 -5.26 5.98 11.87
CA LEU A 145 -6.35 5.10 12.23
C LEU A 145 -6.66 4.15 11.08
N ARG A 146 -6.82 4.69 9.87
CA ARG A 146 -7.15 3.93 8.65
C ARG A 146 -6.58 4.60 7.41
N THR A 147 -6.32 3.78 6.40
CA THR A 147 -6.02 4.25 5.03
C THR A 147 -6.81 3.46 4.01
N LEU A 148 -7.21 4.14 2.94
CA LEU A 148 -7.77 3.53 1.74
C LEU A 148 -7.11 4.17 0.53
N THR A 149 -6.46 3.38 -0.32
CA THR A 149 -5.98 3.79 -1.63
C THR A 149 -6.68 3.00 -2.72
N ILE A 150 -7.29 3.70 -3.67
CA ILE A 150 -7.94 3.10 -4.84
C ILE A 150 -7.17 3.59 -6.07
N THR A 151 -6.61 2.66 -6.83
CA THR A 151 -5.93 2.93 -8.10
C THR A 151 -6.69 2.26 -9.24
N PHE A 152 -6.92 2.98 -10.34
CA PHE A 152 -7.46 2.44 -11.59
C PHE A 152 -6.71 3.02 -12.79
N GLY A 153 -5.78 2.25 -13.34
CA GLY A 153 -4.86 2.76 -14.37
C GLY A 153 -3.97 3.85 -13.81
N ASP A 154 -4.06 5.05 -14.39
CA ASP A 154 -3.28 6.23 -13.95
C ASP A 154 -4.04 7.09 -12.92
N LEU A 155 -5.30 6.76 -12.64
CA LEU A 155 -6.11 7.45 -11.62
C LEU A 155 -5.84 6.82 -10.26
N SER A 156 -5.69 7.65 -9.23
CA SER A 156 -5.56 7.19 -7.85
C SER A 156 -6.24 8.16 -6.90
N LYS A 157 -6.84 7.62 -5.85
CA LYS A 157 -7.37 8.36 -4.69
C LYS A 157 -6.84 7.70 -3.43
N THR A 158 -6.40 8.50 -2.46
CA THR A 158 -6.02 8.03 -1.14
C THR A 158 -6.82 8.81 -0.10
N VAL A 159 -7.39 8.10 0.86
CA VAL A 159 -8.08 8.66 2.01
C VAL A 159 -7.32 8.20 3.25
N ILE A 160 -6.88 9.15 4.06
CA ILE A 160 -6.18 8.95 5.31
C ILE A 160 -7.10 9.42 6.43
N GLN A 161 -7.32 8.58 7.43
CA GLN A 161 -8.01 8.97 8.64
C GLN A 161 -7.07 8.88 9.83
N GLU A 162 -6.97 9.98 10.57
CA GLU A 162 -6.11 10.09 11.74
C GLU A 162 -6.95 10.13 13.02
N ALA A 163 -6.46 9.49 14.08
CA ALA A 163 -7.06 9.61 15.39
C ALA A 163 -6.56 10.90 16.09
N PRO A 164 -7.40 11.57 16.90
CA PRO A 164 -8.59 11.03 17.57
C PRO A 164 -9.95 11.34 16.91
N VAL A 165 -10.00 11.71 15.63
CA VAL A 165 -11.21 12.24 14.98
C VAL A 165 -12.36 11.22 14.88
N PRO A 166 -13.63 11.65 14.99
CA PRO A 166 -14.79 10.76 14.84
C PRO A 166 -14.71 9.89 13.58
N GLU A 167 -15.16 8.64 13.71
CA GLU A 167 -15.11 7.67 12.62
C GLU A 167 -15.96 8.15 11.41
N ALA A 168 -15.32 8.28 10.24
CA ALA A 168 -16.03 8.61 9.02
C ALA A 168 -16.88 7.40 8.59
N ALA A 169 -18.17 7.46 8.90
CA ALA A 169 -19.09 6.33 8.72
C ALA A 169 -19.06 5.71 7.31
N PRO A 170 -18.96 6.47 6.19
CA PRO A 170 -18.85 5.87 4.85
C PRO A 170 -17.55 5.07 4.68
N LEU A 171 -16.42 5.60 5.15
CA LEU A 171 -15.13 4.92 5.07
C LEU A 171 -15.13 3.64 5.91
N GLU A 172 -15.61 3.71 7.16
CA GLU A 172 -15.67 2.55 8.04
C GLU A 172 -16.57 1.44 7.48
N LYS A 173 -17.78 1.78 7.05
CA LYS A 173 -18.73 0.81 6.49
C LYS A 173 -18.23 0.19 5.21
N GLY A 174 -17.71 0.99 4.28
CA GLY A 174 -17.13 0.50 3.03
C GLY A 174 -15.95 -0.45 3.26
N LEU A 175 -15.05 -0.12 4.19
CA LEU A 175 -13.93 -0.99 4.56
C LEU A 175 -14.38 -2.29 5.23
N ALA A 176 -15.37 -2.22 6.11
CA ALA A 176 -15.96 -3.40 6.73
C ALA A 176 -16.61 -4.33 5.69
N GLU A 177 -17.39 -3.79 4.75
CA GLU A 177 -18.02 -4.57 3.68
C GLU A 177 -16.99 -5.21 2.74
N LEU A 178 -15.90 -4.49 2.39
CA LEU A 178 -14.78 -5.05 1.62
C LEU A 178 -14.11 -6.23 2.36
N ALA A 179 -13.93 -6.10 3.68
CA ALA A 179 -13.38 -7.16 4.51
C ALA A 179 -14.32 -8.38 4.59
N GLU A 180 -15.62 -8.17 4.76
CA GLU A 180 -16.64 -9.24 4.77
C GLU A 180 -16.65 -10.01 3.44
N LEU A 181 -16.65 -9.29 2.31
CA LEU A 181 -16.59 -9.87 0.97
C LEU A 181 -15.39 -10.82 0.82
N CYS A 182 -14.23 -10.44 1.37
CA CYS A 182 -12.99 -11.17 1.22
C CYS A 182 -12.79 -12.27 2.27
N ARG A 183 -13.54 -12.29 3.38
CA ARG A 183 -13.24 -13.17 4.53
C ARG A 183 -13.28 -14.65 4.15
N LYS A 184 -14.35 -15.10 3.48
CA LYS A 184 -14.50 -16.53 3.12
C LYS A 184 -13.41 -17.00 2.13
N PRO A 185 -13.13 -16.27 1.03
CA PRO A 185 -11.96 -16.57 0.18
C PRO A 185 -10.64 -16.54 0.95
N ALA A 186 -10.44 -15.54 1.81
CA ALA A 186 -9.25 -15.42 2.63
C ALA A 186 -9.06 -16.64 3.53
N VAL A 187 -10.08 -17.16 4.21
CA VAL A 187 -9.95 -18.38 5.05
C VAL A 187 -9.41 -19.61 4.28
N ARG A 188 -9.56 -19.65 2.95
CA ARG A 188 -9.05 -20.73 2.08
C ARG A 188 -7.76 -20.35 1.33
N GLY A 189 -7.29 -19.12 1.51
CA GLY A 189 -6.10 -18.61 0.85
C GLY A 189 -4.80 -19.31 1.26
N ARG A 190 -3.78 -19.15 0.43
CA ARG A 190 -2.44 -19.71 0.60
C ARG A 190 -1.59 -18.82 1.49
N THR A 191 -0.89 -19.42 2.44
CA THR A 191 0.07 -18.75 3.33
C THR A 191 1.50 -19.20 3.02
N ALA A 192 2.48 -18.52 3.60
CA ALA A 192 3.84 -19.01 3.73
C ALA A 192 4.27 -18.83 5.19
N HIS A 193 4.86 -19.86 5.80
CA HIS A 193 5.29 -19.85 7.21
C HIS A 193 6.73 -19.38 7.38
N SER A 194 7.47 -19.23 6.28
CA SER A 194 8.83 -18.70 6.28
C SER A 194 9.15 -18.00 4.96
N LEU A 195 10.20 -17.18 4.94
CA LEU A 195 10.68 -16.54 3.71
C LEU A 195 11.10 -17.58 2.66
N LYS A 196 11.81 -18.64 3.08
CA LYS A 196 12.23 -19.73 2.19
C LYS A 196 11.04 -20.43 1.53
N GLU A 197 10.00 -20.73 2.31
CA GLU A 197 8.76 -21.31 1.78
C GLU A 197 8.08 -20.35 0.81
N GLY A 198 7.95 -19.07 1.17
CA GLY A 198 7.35 -18.05 0.31
C GLY A 198 8.08 -17.92 -1.03
N LEU A 199 9.42 -17.84 -1.01
CA LEU A 199 10.23 -17.84 -2.22
C LEU A 199 10.07 -19.14 -3.02
N THR A 200 9.93 -20.29 -2.35
CA THR A 200 9.69 -21.58 -3.02
C THR A 200 8.34 -21.58 -3.74
N LEU A 201 7.29 -21.05 -3.11
CA LEU A 201 5.96 -20.94 -3.70
C LEU A 201 5.95 -19.94 -4.88
N LEU A 202 6.69 -18.82 -4.76
CA LEU A 202 6.90 -17.88 -5.86
C LEU A 202 7.64 -18.54 -7.03
N ALA A 203 8.74 -19.25 -6.77
CA ALA A 203 9.52 -19.96 -7.78
C ALA A 203 8.70 -21.02 -8.54
N LYS A 204 7.71 -21.61 -7.88
CA LYS A 204 6.74 -22.57 -8.46
C LYS A 204 5.56 -21.89 -9.16
N GLY A 205 5.41 -20.57 -9.08
CA GLY A 205 4.24 -19.84 -9.59
C GLY A 205 2.95 -20.08 -8.77
N THR A 206 3.07 -20.62 -7.57
CA THR A 206 1.95 -20.86 -6.65
C THR A 206 1.50 -19.58 -5.95
N LEU A 207 2.45 -18.76 -5.51
CA LEU A 207 2.17 -17.40 -5.09
C LEU A 207 2.31 -16.45 -6.28
N ALA A 208 1.47 -15.42 -6.28
CA ALA A 208 1.45 -14.39 -7.28
C ALA A 208 2.64 -13.42 -7.13
N PRO A 209 3.12 -12.82 -8.23
CA PRO A 209 4.15 -11.78 -8.22
C PRO A 209 3.94 -10.66 -7.18
N GLU A 210 2.68 -10.26 -6.97
CA GLU A 210 2.27 -9.19 -6.07
C GLU A 210 2.51 -9.50 -4.59
N THR A 211 2.77 -10.76 -4.24
CA THR A 211 3.12 -11.17 -2.87
C THR A 211 4.58 -10.90 -2.52
N LEU A 212 5.43 -10.64 -3.52
CA LEU A 212 6.83 -10.24 -3.34
C LEU A 212 6.92 -8.72 -3.21
N THR A 213 7.49 -8.26 -2.10
CA THR A 213 8.02 -6.91 -1.95
C THR A 213 9.53 -6.99 -1.79
N LEU A 214 10.26 -6.16 -2.51
CA LEU A 214 11.71 -6.12 -2.43
C LEU A 214 12.19 -4.68 -2.55
N THR A 215 13.05 -4.24 -1.65
CA THR A 215 13.69 -2.92 -1.71
C THR A 215 15.19 -3.10 -1.58
N VAL A 216 15.94 -2.52 -2.51
CA VAL A 216 17.40 -2.45 -2.49
C VAL A 216 17.80 -1.00 -2.59
N ASN A 217 18.59 -0.55 -1.64
CA ASN A 217 19.24 0.75 -1.69
C ASN A 217 20.75 0.55 -1.66
N ALA A 218 21.44 0.87 -2.75
CA ALA A 218 22.88 0.71 -2.91
C ALA A 218 23.54 2.03 -3.31
N PRO A 219 23.58 3.04 -2.42
CA PRO A 219 24.33 4.26 -2.64
C PRO A 219 25.82 3.95 -2.84
N ARG A 220 26.45 4.65 -3.76
CA ARG A 220 27.91 4.68 -3.85
C ARG A 220 28.41 5.72 -2.87
N LEU A 221 29.12 5.29 -1.82
CA LEU A 221 29.75 6.21 -0.88
C LEU A 221 30.78 7.07 -1.62
N ARG A 222 30.83 8.38 -1.30
CA ARG A 222 31.86 9.27 -1.82
C ARG A 222 33.22 8.69 -1.49
N SER A 223 34.06 8.49 -2.51
CA SER A 223 35.49 8.38 -2.30
C SER A 223 36.11 9.76 -2.51
N LEU A 224 37.17 10.08 -1.77
CA LEU A 224 37.93 11.34 -1.93
C LEU A 224 38.44 11.55 -3.37
N LYS A 225 38.47 10.50 -4.20
CA LYS A 225 39.03 10.51 -5.57
C LYS A 225 37.98 10.48 -6.69
N ASP A 226 36.70 10.26 -6.39
CA ASP A 226 35.68 10.04 -7.41
C ASP A 226 34.39 10.81 -7.08
N ASN A 227 34.19 11.92 -7.80
CA ASN A 227 33.00 12.76 -7.71
C ASN A 227 31.78 12.17 -8.46
N SER A 228 31.94 11.07 -9.20
CA SER A 228 30.85 10.40 -9.93
C SER A 228 30.23 9.27 -9.09
N SER A 229 29.68 9.63 -7.94
CA SER A 229 29.03 8.66 -7.04
C SER A 229 27.61 8.32 -7.54
N GLN A 230 27.49 7.43 -8.53
CA GLN A 230 26.19 6.89 -8.95
C GLN A 230 25.82 5.66 -8.11
N GLY A 231 24.83 5.81 -7.23
CA GLY A 231 24.12 4.73 -6.56
C GLY A 231 22.93 4.23 -7.37
N TRP A 232 22.32 3.14 -6.93
CA TRP A 232 21.10 2.62 -7.54
C TRP A 232 20.11 2.15 -6.49
N ILE A 233 18.83 2.27 -6.83
CA ILE A 233 17.70 1.77 -6.06
C ILE A 233 16.88 0.85 -6.94
N LEU A 234 16.48 -0.28 -6.38
CA LEU A 234 15.55 -1.22 -6.98
C LEU A 234 14.39 -1.45 -6.01
N ARG A 235 13.16 -1.24 -6.46
CA ARG A 235 11.96 -1.56 -5.69
C ARG A 235 11.05 -2.47 -6.50
N ILE A 236 10.56 -3.54 -5.89
CA ILE A 236 9.50 -4.40 -6.40
C ILE A 236 8.36 -4.31 -5.42
N GLU A 237 7.19 -3.92 -5.90
CA GLU A 237 5.97 -3.82 -5.11
C GLU A 237 4.78 -3.94 -6.06
N HIS A 238 3.71 -4.59 -5.62
CA HIS A 238 2.47 -4.75 -6.39
C HIS A 238 2.68 -5.33 -7.81
N GLY A 239 3.64 -6.24 -7.96
CA GLY A 239 3.98 -6.84 -9.26
C GLY A 239 4.61 -5.86 -10.25
N ARG A 240 5.12 -4.73 -9.77
CA ARG A 240 5.84 -3.72 -10.55
C ARG A 240 7.29 -3.63 -10.10
N ILE A 241 8.16 -3.25 -11.03
CA ILE A 241 9.57 -2.98 -10.78
C ILE A 241 9.85 -1.50 -11.05
N PHE A 242 10.50 -0.86 -10.08
CA PHE A 242 10.96 0.52 -10.12
C PHE A 242 12.48 0.50 -10.02
N ALA A 243 13.14 1.04 -11.04
CA ALA A 243 14.59 1.19 -11.06
C ALA A 243 14.92 2.68 -11.04
N GLN A 244 15.74 3.10 -10.09
CA GLN A 244 16.19 4.48 -9.97
C GLN A 244 17.72 4.53 -9.89
N SER A 245 18.29 5.61 -10.39
CA SER A 245 19.67 6.01 -10.08
C SER A 245 19.66 7.08 -9.00
N HIS A 246 20.68 7.06 -8.15
CA HIS A 246 20.96 8.12 -7.20
C HIS A 246 22.27 8.81 -7.59
N ASP A 247 22.20 10.09 -7.91
CA ASP A 247 23.36 10.93 -8.18
C ASP A 247 23.39 12.06 -7.15
N LEU A 248 24.57 12.33 -6.56
CA LEU A 248 24.67 13.32 -5.48
C LEU A 248 24.37 14.77 -5.94
N LYS A 249 24.44 15.06 -7.23
CA LYS A 249 24.12 16.38 -7.79
C LYS A 249 22.68 16.44 -8.26
N MET A 250 22.20 15.38 -8.93
CA MET A 250 20.88 15.36 -9.57
C MET A 250 19.78 14.72 -8.70
N GLY A 251 20.13 14.17 -7.54
CA GLY A 251 19.21 13.44 -6.68
C GLY A 251 18.80 12.09 -7.26
N TYR A 252 17.55 11.71 -7.00
CA TYR A 252 16.97 10.46 -7.50
C TYR A 252 16.35 10.66 -8.87
N ARG A 253 16.66 9.76 -9.81
CA ARG A 253 16.03 9.73 -11.13
C ARG A 253 15.43 8.36 -11.38
N THR A 254 14.13 8.32 -11.68
CA THR A 254 13.46 7.10 -12.14
C THR A 254 13.90 6.77 -13.56
N LEU A 255 14.46 5.58 -13.73
CA LEU A 255 14.94 5.07 -15.01
C LEU A 255 13.95 4.08 -15.62
N ALA A 256 13.24 3.31 -14.78
CA ALA A 256 12.19 2.41 -15.24
C ALA A 256 11.07 2.27 -14.20
N ASN A 257 9.85 2.15 -14.70
CA ASN A 257 8.65 1.76 -13.94
C ASN A 257 7.78 0.89 -14.85
N ARG A 258 7.82 -0.42 -14.65
CA ARG A 258 7.06 -1.36 -15.49
C ARG A 258 6.47 -2.50 -14.69
N ARG A 259 5.50 -3.20 -15.28
CA ARG A 259 5.03 -4.47 -14.75
C ARG A 259 6.16 -5.51 -14.84
N LEU A 260 6.31 -6.27 -13.78
CA LEU A 260 7.27 -7.36 -13.69
C LEU A 260 6.63 -8.63 -14.25
N ASP A 261 7.33 -9.33 -15.14
CA ASP A 261 6.82 -10.57 -15.72
C ASP A 261 6.77 -11.68 -14.65
N PRO A 262 5.72 -12.53 -14.61
CA PRO A 262 5.67 -13.66 -13.69
C PRO A 262 6.87 -14.62 -13.79
N GLU A 263 7.48 -14.79 -14.97
CA GLU A 263 8.71 -15.57 -15.16
C GLU A 263 9.94 -14.85 -14.60
N GLU A 264 10.02 -13.52 -14.70
CA GLU A 264 11.08 -12.73 -14.06
C GLU A 264 11.04 -12.91 -12.53
N VAL A 265 9.84 -12.88 -11.93
CA VAL A 265 9.68 -13.13 -10.48
C VAL A 265 10.07 -14.57 -10.12
N ARG A 266 9.66 -15.55 -10.92
CA ARG A 266 10.01 -16.96 -10.70
C ARG A 266 11.53 -17.16 -10.75
N THR A 267 12.20 -16.54 -11.71
CA THR A 267 13.66 -16.60 -11.86
C THR A 267 14.35 -15.94 -10.67
N LEU A 268 13.95 -14.71 -10.31
CA LEU A 268 14.46 -14.02 -9.13
C LEU A 268 14.29 -14.85 -7.86
N ALA A 269 13.12 -15.45 -7.65
CA ALA A 269 12.87 -16.28 -6.47
C ALA A 269 13.77 -17.52 -6.42
N LYS A 270 14.01 -18.19 -7.56
CA LYS A 270 14.95 -19.31 -7.66
C LYS A 270 16.38 -18.89 -7.34
N ASP A 271 16.81 -17.74 -7.88
CA ASP A 271 18.15 -17.22 -7.65
C ASP A 271 18.37 -16.86 -6.18
N LEU A 272 17.40 -16.21 -5.54
CA LEU A 272 17.44 -15.87 -4.12
C LEU A 272 17.47 -17.12 -3.22
N LEU A 273 16.70 -18.16 -3.57
CA LEU A 273 16.71 -19.45 -2.87
C LEU A 273 18.07 -20.15 -2.99
N ALA A 274 18.66 -20.16 -4.19
CA ALA A 274 19.96 -20.78 -4.43
C ALA A 274 21.08 -20.15 -3.60
N GLN A 275 20.93 -18.87 -3.23
CA GLN A 275 21.88 -18.16 -2.36
C GLN A 275 21.54 -18.24 -0.87
N HIS A 276 20.46 -18.93 -0.49
CA HIS A 276 19.97 -19.05 0.89
C HIS A 276 19.85 -17.69 1.60
N VAL A 277 19.23 -16.71 0.91
CA VAL A 277 19.12 -15.32 1.40
C VAL A 277 18.48 -15.22 2.78
N GLU A 278 17.59 -16.15 3.13
CA GLU A 278 16.93 -16.22 4.44
C GLU A 278 17.89 -16.50 5.59
N THR A 279 19.06 -17.08 5.30
CA THR A 279 20.08 -17.46 6.31
C THR A 279 21.19 -16.42 6.44
N LEU A 280 21.16 -15.36 5.64
CA LEU A 280 22.18 -14.33 5.71
C LEU A 280 22.10 -13.55 7.03
N PRO A 281 23.23 -13.20 7.64
CA PRO A 281 23.24 -12.33 8.81
C PRO A 281 22.61 -10.97 8.48
N ARG A 282 21.89 -10.39 9.46
CA ARG A 282 21.28 -9.05 9.32
C ARG A 282 22.31 -7.96 9.04
N GLN A 283 23.56 -8.17 9.45
CA GLN A 283 24.68 -7.26 9.20
C GLN A 283 25.85 -8.02 8.59
N ILE A 284 26.34 -7.55 7.44
CA ILE A 284 27.44 -8.20 6.73
C ILE A 284 28.56 -7.20 6.48
N ASN A 285 29.78 -7.55 6.89
CA ASN A 285 30.96 -6.75 6.62
C ASN A 285 31.46 -6.96 5.18
N VAL A 286 31.21 -5.98 4.32
CA VAL A 286 31.66 -5.97 2.92
C VAL A 286 32.00 -4.55 2.49
N PRO A 287 32.91 -4.37 1.51
CA PRO A 287 33.18 -3.07 0.94
C PRO A 287 31.92 -2.44 0.31
N GLY A 288 31.61 -1.23 0.74
CA GLY A 288 30.52 -0.40 0.20
C GLY A 288 29.33 -0.28 1.15
N TYR A 289 28.16 -0.03 0.59
CA TYR A 289 26.89 0.03 1.33
C TYR A 289 25.78 -0.60 0.49
N LEU A 290 24.90 -1.36 1.14
CA LEU A 290 23.63 -1.82 0.59
C LEU A 290 22.66 -2.13 1.73
N ASP A 291 21.43 -1.65 1.61
CA ASP A 291 20.30 -2.05 2.45
C ASP A 291 19.33 -2.87 1.58
N LEU A 292 19.12 -4.13 1.96
CA LEU A 292 18.24 -5.07 1.28
C LEU A 292 17.12 -5.46 2.22
N ARG A 293 15.89 -5.27 1.76
CA ARG A 293 14.70 -5.80 2.40
C ARG A 293 13.94 -6.67 1.41
N ILE A 294 13.57 -7.86 1.85
CA ILE A 294 12.74 -8.80 1.08
C ILE A 294 11.59 -9.20 1.98
N ASP A 295 10.37 -9.02 1.49
CA ASP A 295 9.16 -9.55 2.09
C ASP A 295 8.48 -10.48 1.08
N VAL A 296 8.12 -11.69 1.51
CA VAL A 296 7.12 -12.51 0.82
C VAL A 296 5.97 -12.69 1.77
N LEU A 297 4.81 -12.11 1.43
CA LEU A 297 3.71 -11.99 2.36
C LEU A 297 4.16 -11.25 3.65
N SER A 298 4.02 -11.87 4.82
CA SER A 298 4.42 -11.32 6.14
C SER A 298 5.83 -11.75 6.55
N ASN A 299 6.49 -12.60 5.75
CA ASN A 299 7.82 -13.12 6.06
C ASN A 299 8.89 -12.19 5.53
N ARG A 300 9.66 -11.57 6.44
CA ARG A 300 10.66 -10.55 6.12
C ARG A 300 12.07 -10.98 6.50
N THR A 301 13.02 -10.67 5.62
CA THR A 301 14.44 -10.54 5.96
C THR A 301 14.93 -9.14 5.58
N GLN A 302 15.74 -8.55 6.45
CA GLN A 302 16.46 -7.30 6.18
C GLN A 302 17.95 -7.50 6.45
N ILE A 303 18.76 -7.08 5.50
CA ILE A 303 20.21 -7.23 5.49
C ILE A 303 20.84 -5.87 5.20
N LEU A 304 21.67 -5.41 6.14
CA LEU A 304 22.51 -4.25 5.98
C LEU A 304 23.95 -4.70 5.72
N ALA A 305 24.47 -4.38 4.55
CA ALA A 305 25.83 -4.73 4.15
C ALA A 305 26.66 -3.44 4.06
N ARG A 306 27.68 -3.31 4.91
CA ARG A 306 28.55 -2.14 4.93
C ARG A 306 29.95 -2.49 5.43
N THR A 307 30.92 -1.60 5.18
CA THR A 307 32.26 -1.76 5.74
C THR A 307 32.20 -1.54 7.26
N TYR A 308 32.76 -2.46 8.04
CA TYR A 308 32.98 -2.31 9.48
C TYR A 308 34.47 -2.36 9.80
N ALA A 309 34.86 -1.77 10.94
CA ALA A 309 36.19 -1.93 11.49
C ALA A 309 36.41 -3.37 11.97
N GLY A 310 37.60 -3.92 11.74
CA GLY A 310 38.01 -5.25 12.18
C GLY A 310 38.04 -6.31 11.08
N THR A 311 38.82 -7.36 11.32
CA THR A 311 38.98 -8.50 10.39
C THR A 311 37.77 -9.44 10.53
N PRO A 312 37.04 -9.72 9.44
CA PRO A 312 35.90 -10.64 9.49
C PRO A 312 36.38 -12.07 9.82
N GLY A 313 35.68 -12.75 10.73
CA GLY A 313 35.88 -14.19 10.97
C GLY A 313 35.47 -15.06 9.76
N PRO A 314 35.82 -16.36 9.75
CA PRO A 314 35.56 -17.25 8.62
C PRO A 314 34.10 -17.32 8.17
N GLU A 315 33.15 -17.34 9.12
CA GLU A 315 31.71 -17.34 8.82
C GLU A 315 31.25 -16.07 8.12
N ALA A 316 31.77 -14.91 8.54
CA ALA A 316 31.48 -13.62 7.93
C ALA A 316 32.02 -13.55 6.50
N VAL A 317 33.18 -14.15 6.22
CA VAL A 317 33.73 -14.27 4.86
C VAL A 317 32.82 -15.11 3.97
N GLN A 318 32.28 -16.22 4.47
CA GLN A 318 31.36 -17.06 3.70
C GLN A 318 30.01 -16.36 3.47
N ALA A 319 29.48 -15.65 4.47
CA ALA A 319 28.30 -14.82 4.32
C ALA A 319 28.51 -13.71 3.27
N ALA A 320 29.68 -13.06 3.27
CA ALA A 320 30.05 -12.05 2.29
C ALA A 320 30.08 -12.60 0.85
N LYS A 321 30.56 -13.83 0.64
CA LYS A 321 30.53 -14.50 -0.68
C LYS A 321 29.10 -14.74 -1.18
N ARG A 322 28.23 -15.32 -0.34
CA ARG A 322 26.81 -15.53 -0.69
C ARG A 322 26.10 -14.20 -0.95
N TYR A 323 26.36 -13.21 -0.11
CA TYR A 323 25.84 -11.86 -0.29
C TYR A 323 26.29 -11.22 -1.60
N ALA A 324 27.54 -11.40 -2.03
CA ALA A 324 28.02 -10.90 -3.31
C ALA A 324 27.23 -11.49 -4.50
N ALA A 325 26.87 -12.78 -4.43
CA ALA A 325 26.01 -13.41 -5.43
C ALA A 325 24.60 -12.81 -5.43
N VAL A 326 23.98 -12.61 -4.26
CA VAL A 326 22.68 -11.93 -4.14
C VAL A 326 22.74 -10.52 -4.74
N ARG A 327 23.78 -9.73 -4.41
CA ARG A 327 23.98 -8.39 -4.98
C ARG A 327 24.08 -8.42 -6.50
N ASN A 328 24.75 -9.42 -7.08
CA ASN A 328 24.88 -9.55 -8.53
C ASN A 328 23.54 -9.87 -9.20
N VAL A 329 22.73 -10.76 -8.61
CA VAL A 329 21.36 -11.06 -9.08
C VAL A 329 20.52 -9.78 -9.10
N LEU A 330 20.50 -9.04 -7.98
CA LEU A 330 19.72 -7.81 -7.85
C LEU A 330 20.20 -6.71 -8.80
N ARG A 331 21.51 -6.58 -8.99
CA ARG A 331 22.08 -5.62 -9.95
C ARG A 331 21.76 -6.01 -11.38
N SER A 332 21.76 -7.30 -11.70
CA SER A 332 21.36 -7.80 -13.02
C SER A 332 19.90 -7.46 -13.31
N LEU A 333 19.01 -7.71 -12.33
CA LEU A 333 17.60 -7.36 -12.43
C LEU A 333 17.39 -5.85 -12.61
N TRP A 334 18.11 -5.02 -11.85
CA TRP A 334 18.06 -3.56 -12.03
C TRP A 334 18.49 -3.15 -13.45
N LYS A 335 19.59 -3.71 -13.97
CA LYS A 335 20.04 -3.43 -15.35
C LYS A 335 18.99 -3.85 -16.38
N SER A 336 18.42 -5.04 -16.25
CA SER A 336 17.35 -5.53 -17.13
C SER A 336 16.04 -4.77 -16.98
N ALA A 337 15.84 -4.03 -15.89
CA ALA A 337 14.70 -3.13 -15.74
C ALA A 337 14.93 -1.83 -16.52
N VAL A 338 16.15 -1.29 -16.48
CA VAL A 338 16.55 -0.05 -17.18
C VAL A 338 16.68 -0.27 -18.69
N ASP A 339 17.28 -1.38 -19.09
CA ASP A 339 17.50 -1.76 -20.48
C ASP A 339 16.92 -3.17 -20.70
N PRO A 340 15.60 -3.28 -20.92
CA PRO A 340 14.97 -4.58 -21.09
C PRO A 340 15.47 -5.23 -22.37
N PRO A 341 15.82 -6.53 -22.37
CA PRO A 341 16.18 -7.23 -23.59
C PRO A 341 15.05 -7.08 -24.61
N ALA A 342 15.40 -6.86 -25.88
CA ALA A 342 14.42 -6.78 -26.96
C ALA A 342 13.50 -8.00 -26.87
N ARG A 343 12.21 -7.78 -26.58
CA ARG A 343 11.24 -8.88 -26.49
C ARG A 343 11.29 -9.62 -27.82
N SER A 344 11.58 -10.91 -27.79
CA SER A 344 11.36 -11.75 -28.95
C SER A 344 9.92 -11.51 -29.41
N PRO A 345 9.67 -11.24 -30.70
CA PRO A 345 8.34 -10.96 -31.19
C PRO A 345 7.41 -12.09 -30.73
N ALA A 346 6.26 -11.73 -30.15
CA ALA A 346 5.27 -12.71 -29.74
C ALA A 346 5.04 -13.66 -30.93
N PRO A 347 5.01 -14.99 -30.71
CA PRO A 347 4.78 -15.93 -31.80
C PRO A 347 3.52 -15.48 -32.53
N ALA A 348 3.65 -15.17 -33.82
CA ALA A 348 2.55 -14.69 -34.64
C ALA A 348 1.38 -15.65 -34.41
N SER A 349 0.28 -15.12 -33.85
CA SER A 349 -0.92 -15.91 -33.60
C SER A 349 -1.27 -16.58 -34.90
N THR A 350 -1.04 -17.89 -34.98
CA THR A 350 -1.26 -18.65 -36.21
C THR A 350 -2.74 -18.51 -36.49
N GLY A 351 -3.03 -17.74 -37.55
CA GLY A 351 -4.39 -17.36 -37.92
C GLY A 351 -5.26 -18.60 -38.00
N ASP A 352 -6.41 -18.48 -37.34
CA ASP A 352 -7.49 -19.44 -37.32
C ASP A 352 -7.73 -19.98 -38.73
N GLY A 353 -7.40 -21.25 -38.93
CA GLY A 353 -7.58 -21.96 -40.19
C GLY A 353 -9.06 -22.05 -40.48
N THR A 354 -9.56 -21.12 -41.29
CA THR A 354 -10.93 -21.18 -41.82
C THR A 354 -11.01 -22.41 -42.73
N ALA A 355 -11.64 -23.47 -42.22
CA ALA A 355 -11.89 -24.67 -43.00
C ALA A 355 -12.81 -24.34 -44.20
N PRO A 356 -12.50 -24.79 -45.42
CA PRO A 356 -13.39 -24.62 -46.55
C PRO A 356 -14.63 -25.49 -46.36
N LYS A 357 -15.81 -24.87 -46.43
CA LYS A 357 -17.07 -25.61 -46.56
C LYS A 357 -17.07 -26.35 -47.89
N SER A 358 -17.27 -27.66 -47.83
CA SER A 358 -17.59 -28.52 -48.98
C SER A 358 -19.09 -28.52 -49.23
#